data_AF-A0A090KHC9-F1
#
_entry.id   AF-A0A090KHC9-F1
#
_cell.length_a   1.000
_cell.length_b   1.000
_cell.length_c   1.000
_cell.angle_alpha   90.00
_cell.angle_beta   90.00
_cell.angle_gamma   90.00
#
_symmetry.space_group_name_H-M   'P 1'
#
loop_
_entity.id
_entity.type
_entity.pdbx_description
1 polymer ?
#
loop_
_entity_poly.entity_id
_entity_poly.type
_entity_poly.pdbx_seq_one_letter_code
_entity_poly.pdbx_strand_id
1 'polypeptide(L)' 'MSRLLGLVIVYTAMFLGWCGIGLFMILAPARFGNLVHDSLLLFPEVDAKDWGKKLLLRLVGAGLLGFAIRFALGIAQLSD' A
#
# COMPACT_ATOMS: atom_id res chain seq x y z
N MET A 1 -0.30 24.21 -18.77
CA MET A 1 0.57 23.85 -17.63
C MET A 1 -0.19 23.33 -16.40
N SER A 2 -1.25 23.99 -15.92
CA SER A 2 -1.91 23.67 -14.64
C SER A 2 -2.60 22.29 -14.56
N ARG A 3 -3.20 21.81 -15.65
CA ARG A 3 -3.82 20.47 -15.68
C ARG A 3 -2.80 19.32 -15.62
N LEU A 4 -1.68 19.47 -16.32
CA LEU A 4 -0.58 18.50 -16.36
C LEU A 4 0.13 18.41 -15.00
N LEU A 5 0.40 19.55 -14.37
CA LEU A 5 0.93 19.60 -12.99
C LEU A 5 -0.01 18.93 -11.99
N GLY A 6 -1.32 19.21 -12.06
CA GLY A 6 -2.30 18.56 -11.20
C GLY A 6 -2.31 17.05 -11.37
N LEU A 7 -2.20 16.57 -12.62
CA LEU A 7 -2.15 15.16 -12.94
C LEU A 7 -0.91 14.48 -12.34
N VAL A 8 0.29 15.04 -12.57
CA VAL A 8 1.55 14.51 -12.02
C VAL A 8 1.51 14.46 -10.50
N ILE A 9 0.99 15.50 -9.83
CA ILE A 9 0.86 15.54 -8.38
C ILE A 9 -0.05 14.43 -7.87
N VAL A 10 -1.23 14.25 -8.47
CA VAL A 10 -2.18 13.20 -8.07
C VAL A 10 -1.58 11.82 -8.26
N TYR A 11 -0.97 11.54 -9.41
CA TYR A 11 -0.34 10.26 -9.69
C TYR A 11 0.84 9.95 -8.76
N THR A 12 1.64 10.97 -8.43
CA THR A 12 2.74 10.85 -7.47
C THR A 12 2.20 10.58 -6.06
N ALA A 13 1.18 11.31 -5.62
CA ALA A 13 0.56 11.12 -4.32
C ALA A 13 -0.09 9.72 -4.19
N MET A 14 -0.77 9.26 -5.24
CA MET A 14 -1.32 7.89 -5.29
C MET A 14 -0.21 6.85 -5.19
N PHE A 15 0.86 6.98 -5.98
CA PHE A 15 2.00 6.05 -5.94
C PHE A 15 2.64 6.01 -4.54
N LEU A 16 2.91 7.17 -3.94
CA LEU A 16 3.46 7.26 -2.59
C LEU A 16 2.52 6.68 -1.54
N GLY A 17 1.21 6.88 -1.68
CA GLY A 17 0.19 6.28 -0.81
C GLY A 17 0.23 4.75 -0.88
N TRP A 18 0.21 4.17 -2.07
CA TRP A 18 0.30 2.73 -2.26
C TRP A 18 1.61 2.15 -1.72
N CYS A 19 2.74 2.82 -1.98
CA CYS A 19 4.03 2.43 -1.43
C CYS A 19 4.07 2.50 0.09
N GLY A 20 3.57 3.58 0.69
CA GLY A 20 3.52 3.76 2.14
C GLY A 20 2.69 2.69 2.84
N ILE A 21 1.49 2.41 2.32
CA ILE A 21 0.61 1.37 2.85
C ILE A 21 1.29 0.00 2.71
N GLY A 22 1.80 -0.34 1.52
CA GLY A 22 2.47 -1.62 1.27
C GLY A 22 3.68 -1.84 2.19
N LEU A 23 4.51 -0.81 2.37
CA LEU A 23 5.67 -0.86 3.25
C LEU A 23 5.25 -1.02 4.72
N PHE A 24 4.21 -0.30 5.16
CA PHE A 24 3.70 -0.38 6.53
C PHE A 24 3.13 -1.78 6.85
N MET A 25 2.42 -2.39 5.89
CA MET A 25 1.96 -3.79 6.00
C MET A 25 3.11 -4.79 6.12
N ILE A 26 4.26 -4.52 5.50
CA ILE A 26 5.44 -5.40 5.56
C ILE A 26 6.20 -5.25 6.87
N LEU A 27 6.50 -4.00 7.24
CA LEU A 27 7.36 -3.66 8.39
C LEU A 27 6.63 -3.81 9.72
N ALA A 28 5.36 -3.42 9.80
CA ALA A 28 4.57 -3.41 11.02
C ALA A 28 3.18 -4.06 10.82
N PRO A 29 3.12 -5.34 10.39
CA PRO A 29 1.86 -6.01 10.06
C PRO A 29 0.88 -6.04 11.23
N ALA A 30 1.34 -6.23 12.47
CA ALA A 30 0.45 -6.24 13.64
C ALA A 30 -0.23 -4.88 13.86
N ARG A 31 0.52 -3.77 13.73
CA ARG A 31 -0.03 -2.42 13.89
C ARG A 31 -1.01 -2.09 12.79
N PHE A 32 -0.70 -2.44 11.55
CA PHE A 32 -1.62 -2.22 10.44
C PHE A 32 -2.89 -3.07 10.57
N GLY A 33 -2.74 -4.36 10.90
CA GLY A 33 -3.88 -5.26 11.11
C GLY A 33 -4.83 -4.74 12.19
N ASN A 34 -4.28 -4.26 13.31
CA ASN A 34 -5.09 -3.69 14.39
C ASN A 34 -5.68 -2.32 14.02
N LEU A 35 -4.95 -1.47 13.29
CA LEU A 35 -5.51 -0.22 12.75
C LEU A 35 -6.74 -0.51 11.86
N VAL A 36 -6.65 -1.52 10.99
CA VAL A 36 -7.75 -1.93 10.11
C VAL A 36 -8.89 -2.57 10.90
N HIS A 37 -8.57 -3.37 11.91
CA HIS A 37 -9.57 -3.92 12.83
C HIS A 37 -10.36 -2.79 13.52
N ASP A 38 -9.66 -1.85 14.14
CA ASP A 38 -10.26 -0.77 14.91
C ASP A 38 -11.01 0.24 14.04
N SER A 39 -10.51 0.50 12.82
CA SER A 39 -11.10 1.50 11.93
C SER A 39 -12.24 0.96 11.06
N LEU A 40 -12.14 -0.30 10.63
CA LEU A 40 -13.00 -0.86 9.58
C LEU A 40 -13.67 -2.18 9.96
N LEU A 41 -13.27 -2.82 11.07
CA LEU A 41 -13.74 -4.14 11.50
C LEU A 41 -13.59 -5.24 10.42
N LEU A 42 -12.77 -5.00 9.40
CA LEU A 42 -12.60 -5.87 8.22
C LEU A 42 -11.59 -7.00 8.43
N PHE A 43 -10.72 -6.87 9.43
CA PHE A 43 -9.68 -7.84 9.72
C PHE A 43 -9.74 -8.23 11.20
N PRO A 44 -9.55 -9.50 11.59
CA PRO A 44 -9.49 -9.87 13.00
C PRO A 44 -8.27 -9.26 13.67
N GLU A 45 -8.37 -8.99 14.98
CA GLU A 45 -7.26 -8.51 15.80
C GLU A 45 -6.02 -9.40 15.62
N VAL A 46 -4.85 -8.77 15.52
CA VAL A 46 -3.57 -9.42 15.22
C VAL A 46 -2.68 -9.43 16.44
N ASP A 47 -2.53 -10.61 17.03
CA ASP A 47 -1.69 -10.79 18.20
C ASP A 47 -0.20 -10.91 17.88
N ALA A 48 0.64 -10.74 18.91
CA ALA A 48 2.08 -10.95 18.80
C ALA A 48 2.44 -12.38 18.30
N LYS A 49 1.63 -13.37 18.63
CA LYS A 49 1.84 -14.79 18.29
C LYS A 49 1.27 -15.19 16.92
N ASP A 50 0.45 -14.34 16.31
CA ASP A 50 -0.26 -14.65 15.06
C ASP A 50 0.64 -14.50 13.83
N TRP A 51 1.47 -15.52 13.58
CA TRP A 51 2.35 -15.54 12.40
C TRP A 51 1.59 -15.59 11.08
N GLY A 52 0.50 -16.34 11.00
CA GLY A 52 -0.29 -16.49 9.76
C GLY A 52 -0.95 -15.19 9.31
N LYS A 53 -1.61 -14.47 10.23
CA LYS A 53 -2.24 -13.16 9.95
C LYS A 53 -1.19 -12.14 9.50
N LYS A 54 -0.02 -12.11 10.16
CA LYS A 54 1.10 -11.25 9.76
C LYS A 54 1.65 -11.59 8.39
N LEU A 55 1.75 -12.88 8.05
CA LEU A 55 2.21 -13.31 6.74
C LEU A 55 1.23 -12.87 5.65
N LEU A 56 -0.08 -13.03 5.86
CA LEU A 56 -1.09 -12.55 4.93
C LEU A 56 -0.97 -11.05 4.70
N LEU A 57 -0.83 -10.25 5.76
CA LEU A 57 -0.65 -8.80 5.64
C LEU A 57 0.63 -8.44 4.86
N ARG A 58 1.73 -9.17 5.10
CA ARG A 58 2.98 -8.99 4.33
C ARG A 58 2.81 -9.34 2.86
N LEU A 59 2.11 -10.41 2.53
CA LEU A 59 1.84 -10.82 1.15
C LEU A 59 0.97 -9.79 0.43
N VAL A 60 -0.09 -9.29 1.09
CA VAL A 60 -0.93 -8.21 0.55
C VAL A 60 -0.10 -6.95 0.36
N GLY A 61 0.73 -6.58 1.35
CA GLY A 61 1.64 -5.43 1.26
C GLY A 61 2.64 -5.56 0.10
N ALA A 62 3.24 -6.74 -0.08
CA ALA A 62 4.15 -7.02 -1.20
C ALA A 62 3.43 -6.95 -2.55
N GLY A 63 2.20 -7.47 -2.63
CA GLY A 63 1.34 -7.32 -3.81
C GLY A 63 1.02 -5.86 -4.13
N LEU A 64 0.75 -5.04 -3.10
CA LEU A 64 0.54 -3.60 -3.21
C LEU A 64 1.77 -2.87 -3.75
N LEU A 65 2.96 -3.23 -3.26
CA LEU A 65 4.22 -2.68 -3.76
C LEU A 65 4.48 -3.10 -5.22
N GLY A 66 4.23 -4.37 -5.55
CA GLY A 66 4.30 -4.86 -6.93
C GLY A 66 3.34 -4.11 -7.86
N PHE A 67 2.12 -3.85 -7.41
CA PHE A 67 1.15 -3.03 -8.12
C PHE A 67 1.65 -1.59 -8.30
N ALA A 68 2.16 -0.97 -7.24
CA ALA A 68 2.71 0.38 -7.30
C ALA A 68 3.86 0.49 -8.32
N ILE A 69 4.79 -0.47 -8.31
CA ILE A 69 5.89 -0.55 -9.29
C ILE A 69 5.34 -0.69 -10.71
N ARG A 70 4.40 -1.61 -10.92
CA ARG A 70 3.78 -1.82 -12.25
C ARG A 70 3.06 -0.58 -12.76
N PHE A 71 2.41 0.15 -11.86
CA PHE A 71 1.73 1.40 -12.14
C PHE A 71 2.72 2.50 -12.54
N ALA A 72 3.80 2.69 -11.77
CA ALA A 72 4.85 3.66 -12.10
C ALA A 72 5.50 3.37 -13.47
N LEU A 73 5.79 2.10 -13.76
CA LEU A 73 6.30 1.69 -15.08
C LEU A 73 5.30 1.96 -16.20
N GLY A 74 4.00 1.74 -15.96
CA GLY A 74 2.95 2.04 -16.93
C GLY A 74 2.84 3.53 -17.24
N ILE A 75 3.00 4.40 -16.24
CA ILE A 75 3.00 5.85 -16.44
C ILE A 75 4.25 6.29 -17.21
N ALA A 76 5.43 5.75 -16.87
CA ALA A 76 6.67 6.06 -17.57
C ALA A 76 6.57 5.75 -19.08
N GLN A 77 5.98 4.61 -19.42
CA GLN A 77 5.73 4.21 -20.82
C GLN A 77 4.72 5.10 -21.56
N LEU A 78 3.84 5.80 -20.84
CA LEU A 78 2.88 6.74 -21.44
C LEU A 78 3.44 8.16 -21.57
N SER A 79 4.59 8.44 -20.94
CA SER A 79 5.27 9.73 -21.00
C SER A 79 6.37 9.82 -22.06
N ASP A 80 6.78 8.69 -22.64
CA ASP A 80 7.63 8.58 -23.85
C ASP A 80 6.78 8.66 -25.12
#